data_AF-A0A9W5AYK4-F1
#
_entry.id   AF-A0A9W5AYK4-F1
#
_cell.length_a   1.000
_cell.length_b   1.000
_cell.length_c   1.000
_cell.angle_alpha   90.00
_cell.angle_beta   90.00
_cell.angle_gamma   90.00
#
_symmetry.space_group_name_H-M   'P 1'
#
loop_
_entity.id
_entity.type
_entity.pdbx_description
1 polymer ?
#
loop_
_entity_poly.entity_id
_entity_poly.type
_entity_poly.pdbx_seq_one_letter_code
_entity_poly.pdbx_strand_id
1 'polypeptide(L)'
;MSKRITKAAVKRAAYDDVMKEQPKSTSAPRWVWHRWDHERDRLRTTRWIGSIPRPTPDYHREGSIQEIEQRENAGQKELFA
;
A
#
# COMPACT_ATOMS: atom_id res chain seq x y z
N MET A 1 -1.04 -45.47 -8.27
CA MET A 1 -0.97 -44.00 -8.09
C MET A 1 -0.46 -43.68 -6.69
N SER A 2 0.62 -42.90 -6.57
CA SER A 2 1.23 -42.57 -5.28
C SER A 2 0.37 -41.54 -4.52
N LYS A 3 0.02 -41.85 -3.26
CA LYS A 3 -0.82 -41.02 -2.36
C LYS A 3 -0.32 -39.57 -2.16
N ARG A 4 0.93 -39.27 -2.56
CA ARG A 4 1.52 -37.93 -2.49
C ARG A 4 1.08 -37.04 -3.65
N ILE A 5 0.90 -37.62 -4.84
CA ILE A 5 0.49 -36.90 -6.06
C ILE A 5 -0.95 -36.41 -5.90
N THR A 6 -1.82 -37.23 -5.30
CA THR A 6 -3.22 -36.87 -5.03
C THR A 6 -3.34 -35.74 -4.00
N LYS A 7 -2.54 -35.76 -2.92
CA LYS A 7 -2.53 -34.66 -1.92
C LYS A 7 -2.09 -33.32 -2.50
N ALA A 8 -1.09 -33.32 -3.39
CA ALA A 8 -0.62 -32.10 -4.04
C ALA A 8 -1.68 -31.50 -4.97
N ALA A 9 -2.36 -32.35 -5.75
CA ALA A 9 -3.45 -31.92 -6.63
C ALA A 9 -4.62 -31.31 -5.84
N VAL A 10 -5.02 -31.94 -4.72
CA VAL A 10 -6.08 -31.42 -3.85
C VAL A 10 -5.70 -30.08 -3.23
N LYS A 11 -4.46 -29.92 -2.75
CA LYS A 11 -3.99 -28.62 -2.22
C LYS A 11 -3.97 -27.52 -3.26
N ARG A 12 -3.60 -27.85 -4.49
CA ARG A 12 -3.58 -26.88 -5.60
C ARG A 12 -4.99 -26.45 -5.99
N ALA A 13 -5.92 -27.40 -6.10
CA ALA A 13 -7.32 -27.10 -6.35
C ALA A 13 -7.92 -26.21 -5.24
N ALA A 14 -7.66 -26.53 -3.96
CA ALA A 14 -8.10 -25.71 -2.84
C ALA A 14 -7.51 -24.29 -2.87
N TYR A 15 -6.22 -24.15 -3.23
CA TYR A 15 -5.60 -22.85 -3.40
C TYR A 15 -6.23 -22.05 -4.54
N ASP A 16 -6.43 -22.69 -5.70
CA ASP A 16 -7.00 -22.04 -6.88
C ASP A 16 -8.45 -21.58 -6.63
N ASP A 17 -9.25 -22.35 -5.89
CA ASP A 17 -10.61 -21.97 -5.52
C ASP A 17 -10.64 -20.80 -4.53
N VAL A 18 -9.77 -20.80 -3.52
CA VAL A 18 -9.62 -19.66 -2.60
C VAL A 18 -9.19 -18.39 -3.34
N MET A 19 -8.33 -18.52 -4.36
CA MET A 19 -7.89 -17.37 -5.15
C MET A 19 -8.96 -16.83 -6.11
N LYS A 20 -9.89 -17.66 -6.59
CA LYS A 20 -11.04 -17.21 -7.41
C LYS A 20 -12.03 -16.36 -6.61
N GLU A 21 -12.20 -16.67 -5.32
CA GLU A 21 -13.15 -15.99 -4.43
C GLU A 21 -12.62 -14.68 -3.86
N GLN A 22 -11.34 -14.35 -4.07
CA GLN A 22 -10.81 -13.10 -3.56
C GLN A 22 -11.47 -11.89 -4.26
N PRO A 23 -11.95 -10.90 -3.48
CA PRO A 23 -12.49 -9.68 -4.04
C PRO A 23 -11.39 -8.99 -4.86
N LYS A 24 -11.64 -8.82 -6.16
CA LYS A 24 -10.77 -8.02 -7.02
C LYS A 24 -10.85 -6.58 -6.52
N SER A 25 -9.73 -6.02 -6.10
CA SER A 25 -9.64 -4.61 -5.70
C SER A 25 -10.05 -3.74 -6.89
N THR A 26 -11.22 -3.13 -6.82
CA THR A 26 -11.78 -2.23 -7.84
C THR A 26 -11.41 -0.76 -7.59
N SER A 27 -10.80 -0.44 -6.45
CA SER A 27 -10.37 0.93 -6.19
C SER A 27 -9.11 1.25 -7.00
N ALA A 28 -9.19 2.31 -7.80
CA ALA A 28 -8.01 2.85 -8.47
C ALA A 28 -6.92 3.15 -7.41
N PRO A 29 -5.63 2.90 -7.73
CA PRO A 29 -4.55 3.21 -6.80
C PRO A 29 -4.58 4.70 -6.47
N ARG A 30 -4.70 5.02 -5.18
CA ARG A 30 -4.59 6.37 -4.66
C ARG A 30 -3.16 6.63 -4.27
N TRP A 31 -2.63 7.75 -4.72
CA TRP A 31 -1.29 8.21 -4.38
C TRP A 31 -1.41 9.37 -3.40
N VAL A 32 -0.60 9.32 -2.35
CA VAL A 32 -0.63 10.31 -1.28
C VAL A 32 0.77 10.82 -1.00
N TRP A 33 0.85 12.08 -0.60
CA TRP A 33 2.07 12.72 -0.15
C TRP A 33 1.79 13.46 1.15
N HIS A 34 2.64 13.23 2.15
CA HIS A 34 2.57 13.88 3.45
C HIS A 34 3.67 14.93 3.57
N ARG A 35 3.29 16.15 3.96
CA ARG A 35 4.21 17.26 4.23
C ARG A 35 3.76 18.02 5.47
N TRP A 36 4.69 18.36 6.36
CA TRP A 36 4.42 19.27 7.46
C TRP A 36 4.25 20.70 6.95
N ASP A 37 3.15 21.35 7.33
CA ASP A 37 2.87 22.77 7.07
C ASP A 37 3.26 23.56 8.33
N HIS A 38 4.43 24.20 8.30
CA HIS A 38 4.95 24.98 9.43
C HIS A 38 4.12 26.25 9.73
N GLU A 39 3.41 26.81 8.75
CA GLU A 39 2.59 28.02 8.98
C GLU A 39 1.33 27.71 9.79
N ARG A 40 0.79 26.51 9.60
CA ARG A 40 -0.45 26.05 10.24
C ARG A 40 -0.21 24.99 11.31
N ASP A 41 1.05 24.73 11.60
CA ASP A 41 1.56 23.69 12.51
C ASP A 41 0.79 22.37 12.41
N ARG A 42 0.70 21.83 11.18
CA ARG A 42 -0.10 20.64 10.92
C ARG A 42 0.42 19.79 9.78
N LEU A 43 0.11 18.50 9.83
CA LEU A 43 0.35 17.61 8.71
C LEU A 43 -0.62 17.89 7.56
N ARG A 44 -0.09 18.19 6.38
CA ARG A 44 -0.84 18.36 5.13
C ARG A 44 -0.71 17.10 4.28
N THR A 45 -1.84 16.55 3.87
CA THR A 45 -1.91 15.37 2.98
C THR A 45 -2.45 15.78 1.62
N THR A 46 -1.69 15.51 0.56
CA THR A 46 -2.12 15.70 -0.83
C THR A 46 -2.46 14.36 -1.44
N ARG A 47 -3.65 14.25 -2.06
CA ARG A 47 -4.12 13.03 -2.71
C ARG A 47 -4.17 13.22 -4.22
N TRP A 48 -3.64 12.25 -4.96
CA TRP A 48 -3.73 12.15 -6.40
C TRP A 48 -4.54 10.92 -6.77
N ILE A 49 -5.59 11.13 -7.57
CA ILE A 49 -6.48 10.08 -8.08
C ILE A 49 -6.17 9.94 -9.57
N GLY A 50 -5.48 8.87 -9.94
CA GLY A 50 -5.09 8.65 -11.33
C GLY A 50 -3.95 7.65 -11.49
N SER A 51 -3.38 7.60 -12.69
CA SER A 51 -2.13 6.88 -12.96
C SER A 51 -0.98 7.45 -12.12
N ILE A 52 0.07 6.63 -11.95
CA ILE A 52 1.28 6.94 -11.18
C ILE A 52 1.64 8.42 -11.37
N PRO A 53 1.62 9.26 -10.30
CA PRO A 53 2.10 10.62 -10.41
C PRO A 53 3.52 10.57 -10.97
N ARG A 54 3.92 11.54 -11.80
CA ARG A 54 5.26 11.58 -12.42
C ARG A 54 6.29 11.09 -11.40
N PRO A 55 7.25 10.22 -11.76
CA PRO A 55 8.15 9.57 -10.82
C PRO A 55 8.89 10.62 -9.99
N THR A 56 8.30 10.94 -8.84
CA THR A 56 8.80 11.86 -7.84
C THR A 56 8.87 11.05 -6.57
N PRO A 57 9.97 11.16 -5.81
CA PRO A 57 10.21 10.35 -4.62
C PRO A 57 9.17 10.54 -3.51
N ASP A 58 8.30 11.56 -3.62
CA ASP A 58 7.45 12.03 -2.54
C ASP A 58 6.05 11.38 -2.47
N TYR A 59 5.59 10.75 -3.56
CA TYR A 59 4.27 10.12 -3.60
C TYR A 59 4.36 8.63 -3.28
N HIS A 60 3.54 8.20 -2.32
CA HIS A 60 3.41 6.81 -1.90
C HIS A 60 2.02 6.29 -2.20
N ARG A 61 1.88 4.97 -2.34
CA ARG A 61 0.56 4.34 -2.44
C ARG A 61 -0.14 4.46 -1.08
N GLU A 62 -1.41 4.86 -1.07
CA GLU A 62 -2.22 4.91 0.15
C GLU A 62 -2.21 3.52 0.84
N GLY A 63 -1.83 3.47 2.12
CA GLY A 63 -1.71 2.23 2.89
C GLY A 63 -0.39 1.46 2.71
N SER A 64 0.59 2.03 2.00
CA SER A 64 1.93 1.42 1.88
C SER A 64 2.78 1.66 3.13
N ILE A 65 3.78 0.80 3.35
CA ILE A 65 4.74 0.97 4.46
C ILE A 65 5.44 2.34 4.36
N GLN A 66 5.83 2.73 3.15
CA GLN A 66 6.48 4.01 2.90
C GLN A 66 5.58 5.21 3.24
N GLU A 67 4.27 5.10 2.98
CA GLU A 67 3.29 6.13 3.38
C GLU A 67 3.26 6.28 4.90
N ILE A 68 3.15 5.16 5.62
CA ILE A 68 3.09 5.15 7.08
C ILE A 68 4.38 5.75 7.64
N GLU A 69 5.55 5.28 7.18
CA GLU A 69 6.85 5.82 7.60
C GLU A 69 6.97 7.33 7.33
N GLN A 70 6.58 7.81 6.15
CA GLN A 70 6.61 9.24 5.82
C GLN A 70 5.66 10.03 6.72
N ARG A 71 4.46 9.52 6.98
CA ARG A 71 3.45 10.18 7.82
C ARG A 71 3.92 10.33 9.27
N GLU A 72 4.47 9.26 9.85
CA GLU A 72 4.98 9.29 11.22
C GLU A 72 6.23 10.18 11.33
N ASN A 73 7.16 10.09 10.36
CA ASN A 73 8.38 10.89 10.37
C ASN A 73 8.14 12.39 10.08
N ALA A 74 7.09 12.74 9.31
CA ALA A 74 6.80 14.12 8.96
C ALA A 74 6.49 15.00 10.18
N GLY A 75 5.91 14.43 11.25
CA GLY A 75 5.66 15.13 12.52
C GLY A 75 6.83 15.06 13.52
N GLN A 76 7.84 14.22 13.26
CA GLN A 76 8.97 14.00 14.17
C GLN A 76 10.22 14.81 13.80
N LYS A 77 10.17 15.65 12.76
CA LYS A 77 11.34 16.44 12.31
C LYS A 77 11.93 17.36 13.38
N GLU A 78 11.20 17.67 14.44
CA GLU A 78 11.69 18.46 15.57
C GLU A 78 12.51 17.65 16.61
N LEU A 79 12.50 16.31 16.57
CA LEU A 79 13.28 15.48 17.50
C LEU A 79 14.78 15.39 17.16
N PHE A 80 15.17 15.84 15.97
CA PHE A 80 16.56 15.74 15.46
C PHE A 80 17.14 17.10 15.02
N ALA A 81 16.52 18.21 15.42
CA ALA A 81 17.00 19.57 15.15
C ALA A 81 17.72 20.17 16.37
#